data_AF-A0A5B8RRG5-F1
#
_entry.id   AF-A0A5B8RRG5-F1
#
_cell.length_a   1.000
_cell.length_b   1.000
_cell.length_c   1.000
_cell.angle_alpha   90.00
_cell.angle_beta   90.00
_cell.angle_gamma   90.00
#
_symmetry.space_group_name_H-M   'P 1'
#
loop_
_entity.id
_entity.type
_entity.pdbx_description
1 polymer ?
#
loop_
_entity_poly.entity_id
_entity_poly.type
_entity_poly.pdbx_seq_one_letter_code
_entity_poly.pdbx_strand_id
1 'polypeptide(L)'
;MRPVAAPAACPDLLRWGAPELYGRWQLQLPDLGQQGTLVLRRHPEFGASLRGEFEIAGLRSIASGDLEEGEFNLDESRDGKSLFAFWSGRLVPEACGREIRGQMQQLDRPGRPGRESRFVLRRQGAAPGW
;
A
#
# COMPACT_ATOMS: atom_id res chain seq x y z
N MET A 1 36.21 -19.28 -13.26
CA MET A 1 34.74 -19.26 -13.10
C MET A 1 34.41 -18.25 -12.01
N ARG A 2 33.55 -17.25 -12.27
CA ARG A 2 33.11 -16.33 -11.21
C ARG A 2 32.03 -17.05 -10.38
N PRO A 3 32.11 -17.06 -9.03
CA PRO A 3 31.06 -17.64 -8.23
C PRO A 3 29.75 -16.86 -8.45
N VAL A 4 28.68 -17.57 -8.79
CA VAL A 4 27.33 -17.02 -8.77
C VAL A 4 26.94 -16.88 -7.31
N ALA A 5 26.75 -15.65 -6.85
CA ALA A 5 26.21 -15.40 -5.51
C ALA A 5 24.84 -16.06 -5.40
N ALA A 6 24.63 -16.86 -4.36
CA ALA A 6 23.32 -17.43 -4.06
C ALA A 6 22.30 -16.29 -3.88
N PRO A 7 21.04 -16.47 -4.32
CA PRO A 7 20.01 -15.47 -4.09
C PRO A 7 19.90 -15.22 -2.57
N ALA A 8 20.01 -13.96 -2.16
CA ALA A 8 19.80 -13.59 -0.77
C ALA A 8 18.39 -14.06 -0.35
N ALA A 9 18.29 -14.69 0.82
CA ALA A 9 17.01 -15.04 1.40
C ALA A 9 16.13 -13.79 1.58
N CYS A 10 14.81 -13.95 1.59
CA CYS A 10 13.90 -12.84 1.88
C CYS A 10 14.23 -12.24 3.26
N PRO A 11 14.09 -10.92 3.43
CA PRO A 11 14.23 -10.30 4.74
C PRO A 11 13.12 -10.74 5.70
N ASP A 12 13.36 -10.57 7.00
CA ASP A 12 12.35 -10.77 8.04
C ASP A 12 11.31 -9.65 7.99
N LEU A 13 10.22 -9.89 7.26
CA LEU A 13 9.17 -8.92 7.00
C LEU A 13 8.39 -8.51 8.25
N LEU A 14 8.41 -9.31 9.32
CA LEU A 14 7.72 -8.99 10.56
C LEU A 14 8.39 -7.84 11.33
N ARG A 15 9.66 -7.56 11.02
CA ARG A 15 10.42 -6.48 11.65
C ARG A 15 10.40 -5.19 10.85
N TRP A 16 9.72 -5.18 9.70
CA TRP A 16 9.60 -4.00 8.86
C TRP A 16 8.62 -3.00 9.46
N GLY A 17 8.90 -1.72 9.25
CA GLY A 17 8.00 -0.62 9.54
C GLY A 17 7.72 0.22 8.30
N ALA A 18 7.22 1.43 8.51
CA ALA A 18 6.89 2.34 7.42
C ALA A 18 8.04 2.60 6.41
N PRO A 19 9.31 2.82 6.83
CA PRO A 19 10.39 3.15 5.91
C PRO A 19 10.62 2.12 4.81
N GLU A 20 10.46 0.83 5.12
CA GLU A 20 10.65 -0.26 4.17
C GLU A 20 9.60 -0.25 3.05
N LEU A 21 8.45 0.40 3.25
CA LEU A 21 7.38 0.49 2.24
C LEU A 21 7.46 1.74 1.35
N TYR A 22 8.35 2.68 1.62
CA TYR A 22 8.44 3.91 0.83
C TYR A 22 8.71 3.63 -0.65
N GLY A 23 8.16 4.49 -1.50
CA GLY A 23 8.27 4.39 -2.95
C GLY A 23 6.92 4.16 -3.63
N ARG A 24 6.99 3.74 -4.90
CA ARG A 24 5.82 3.61 -5.78
C ARG A 24 5.35 2.16 -5.90
N TRP A 25 4.04 1.98 -5.86
CA TRP A 25 3.35 0.70 -5.96
C TRP A 25 2.30 0.74 -7.07
N GLN A 26 2.26 -0.32 -7.88
CA GLN A 26 1.16 -0.60 -8.78
C GLN A 26 0.02 -1.20 -7.97
N LEU A 27 -1.18 -0.61 -8.07
CA LEU A 27 -2.39 -1.08 -7.41
C LEU A 27 -3.32 -1.76 -8.42
N GLN A 28 -3.93 -2.86 -8.00
CA GLN A 28 -5.04 -3.54 -8.67
C GLN A 28 -6.18 -3.77 -7.68
N LEU A 29 -7.41 -3.50 -8.12
CA LEU A 29 -8.67 -3.77 -7.44
C LEU A 29 -9.49 -4.72 -8.33
N PRO A 30 -9.21 -6.03 -8.31
CA PRO A 30 -9.77 -6.99 -9.25
C PRO A 30 -11.30 -7.04 -9.23
N ASP A 31 -11.92 -6.92 -8.04
CA ASP A 31 -13.38 -7.05 -7.90
C ASP A 31 -14.13 -5.84 -8.47
N LEU A 32 -13.42 -4.71 -8.65
CA LEU A 32 -13.93 -3.49 -9.28
C LEU A 32 -13.43 -3.31 -10.73
N GLY A 33 -12.57 -4.19 -11.22
CA GLY A 33 -11.92 -4.03 -12.53
C GLY A 33 -11.07 -2.76 -12.64
N GLN A 34 -10.53 -2.27 -11.52
CA GLN A 34 -9.77 -1.01 -11.47
C GLN A 34 -8.28 -1.24 -11.24
N GLN A 35 -7.49 -0.30 -11.73
CA GLN A 35 -6.05 -0.23 -11.52
C GLN A 35 -5.63 1.20 -11.21
N GLY A 36 -4.50 1.36 -10.55
CA GLY A 36 -3.98 2.66 -10.16
C GLY A 36 -2.57 2.59 -9.63
N THR A 37 -2.12 3.66 -8.99
CA THR A 37 -0.84 3.68 -8.28
C THR A 37 -1.00 4.21 -6.87
N LEU A 38 -0.12 3.76 -5.99
CA LEU A 38 0.04 4.28 -4.64
C LEU A 38 1.49 4.72 -4.48
N VAL A 39 1.71 5.94 -4.00
CA VAL A 39 3.02 6.39 -3.52
C VAL A 39 2.99 6.42 -2.00
N LEU A 40 3.93 5.73 -1.38
CA LEU A 40 4.12 5.71 0.08
C LEU A 40 5.35 6.52 0.46
N ARG A 41 5.20 7.36 1.48
CA ARG A 41 6.25 8.23 2.05
C ARG A 41 6.11 8.31 3.56
N ARG A 42 7.09 8.94 4.22
CA ARG A 42 6.98 9.30 5.63
C ARG A 42 5.81 10.26 5.86
N HIS A 43 5.02 10.02 6.91
CA HIS A 43 4.01 11.00 7.33
C HIS A 43 4.69 12.30 7.82
N PRO A 44 4.17 13.50 7.47
CA PRO A 44 4.80 14.77 7.84
C PRO A 44 4.87 14.96 9.37
N GLU A 45 3.85 14.48 10.09
CA GLU A 45 3.72 14.68 11.54
C GLU A 45 4.13 13.45 12.37
N PHE A 46 4.02 12.24 11.82
CA PHE A 46 4.16 10.98 12.57
C PHE A 46 5.24 10.10 11.93
N GLY A 47 6.45 10.12 12.47
CA GLY A 47 7.61 9.53 11.80
C GLY A 47 7.58 8.02 11.60
N ALA A 48 6.83 7.30 12.44
CA ALA A 48 6.62 5.86 12.31
C ALA A 48 5.49 5.50 11.33
N SER A 49 4.73 6.49 10.84
CA SER A 49 3.55 6.29 10.01
C SER A 49 3.82 6.58 8.53
N LEU A 50 2.95 6.02 7.70
CA LEU A 50 2.87 6.20 6.27
C LEU A 50 2.00 7.41 5.90
N ARG A 51 2.41 8.12 4.86
CA ARG A 51 1.55 8.95 4.02
C ARG A 51 1.40 8.24 2.67
N GLY A 52 0.16 7.94 2.30
CA GLY A 52 -0.20 7.40 1.00
C GLY A 52 -0.77 8.47 0.07
N GLU A 53 -0.44 8.38 -1.21
CA GLU A 53 -1.07 9.16 -2.29
C GLU A 53 -1.54 8.18 -3.37
N PHE A 54 -2.85 8.02 -3.53
CA PHE A 54 -3.46 7.16 -4.53
C PHE A 54 -3.77 7.94 -5.81
N GLU A 55 -3.65 7.25 -6.94
CA GLU A 55 -4.24 7.65 -8.22
C GLU A 55 -4.95 6.43 -8.82
N ILE A 56 -6.29 6.40 -8.74
CA ILE A 56 -7.13 5.27 -9.16
C ILE A 56 -8.20 5.78 -10.11
N ALA A 57 -8.26 5.24 -11.32
CA ALA A 57 -9.23 5.68 -12.34
C ALA A 57 -9.24 7.22 -12.56
N GLY A 58 -8.07 7.86 -12.48
CA GLY A 58 -7.91 9.32 -12.64
C GLY A 58 -8.31 10.16 -11.42
N LEU A 59 -8.78 9.55 -10.33
CA LEU A 59 -9.07 10.22 -9.07
C LEU A 59 -7.87 10.13 -8.13
N ARG A 60 -7.58 11.25 -7.45
CA ARG A 60 -6.53 11.33 -6.43
C ARG A 60 -7.12 11.36 -5.02
N SER A 61 -6.44 10.70 -4.11
CA SER A 61 -6.75 10.69 -2.68
C SER A 61 -5.49 10.53 -1.86
N ILE A 62 -5.57 10.87 -0.58
CA ILE A 62 -4.48 10.68 0.38
C ILE A 62 -4.87 9.61 1.39
N ALA A 63 -3.88 9.01 2.03
CA ALA A 63 -4.09 8.10 3.13
C ALA A 63 -3.04 8.27 4.23
N SER A 64 -3.36 7.78 5.42
CA SER A 64 -2.44 7.66 6.55
C SER A 64 -2.55 6.27 7.15
N GLY A 65 -1.45 5.74 7.68
CA GLY A 65 -1.49 4.44 8.37
C GLY A 65 -0.11 3.92 8.69
N ASP A 66 0.07 2.60 8.76
CA ASP A 66 1.27 1.96 9.28
C ASP A 66 1.54 0.59 8.64
N LEU A 67 2.74 0.09 8.96
CA LEU A 67 3.11 -1.31 8.84
C LEU A 67 3.60 -1.76 10.22
N GLU A 68 2.95 -2.77 10.78
CA GLU A 68 3.31 -3.35 12.07
C GLU A 68 3.19 -4.87 12.00
N GLU A 69 4.25 -5.58 12.34
CA GLU A 69 4.29 -7.06 12.31
C GLU A 69 3.81 -7.70 10.99
N GLY A 70 4.05 -7.00 9.87
CA GLY A 70 3.63 -7.42 8.54
C GLY A 70 2.18 -7.06 8.15
N GLU A 71 1.39 -6.52 9.08
CA GLU A 71 0.06 -5.96 8.84
C GLU A 71 0.17 -4.54 8.27
N PHE A 72 -0.47 -4.32 7.14
CA PHE A 72 -0.51 -3.04 6.44
C PHE A 72 -1.90 -2.45 6.54
N ASN A 73 -2.01 -1.25 7.12
CA ASN A 73 -3.26 -0.55 7.28
C ASN A 73 -3.16 0.87 6.71
N LEU A 74 -4.19 1.33 5.99
CA LEU A 74 -4.34 2.72 5.57
C LEU A 74 -5.80 3.21 5.68
N ASP A 75 -5.94 4.42 6.18
CA ASP A 75 -7.18 5.20 6.17
C ASP A 75 -7.14 6.21 5.02
N GLU A 76 -7.94 5.96 3.97
CA GLU A 76 -8.03 6.83 2.80
C GLU A 76 -9.01 7.98 3.02
N SER A 77 -8.64 9.17 2.59
CA SER A 77 -9.51 10.34 2.48
C SER A 77 -9.39 11.01 1.11
N ARG A 78 -10.54 11.40 0.54
CA ARG A 78 -10.64 12.12 -0.74
C ARG A 78 -10.67 13.64 -0.59
N ASP A 79 -10.95 14.14 0.62
CA ASP A 79 -11.04 15.56 0.94
C ASP A 79 -10.04 15.99 2.03
N GLY A 80 -9.23 15.05 2.52
CA GLY A 80 -8.27 15.23 3.59
C GLY A 80 -8.89 15.45 4.98
N LYS A 81 -10.19 15.20 5.14
CA LYS A 81 -10.94 15.46 6.37
C LYS A 81 -11.76 14.26 6.81
N SER A 82 -12.52 13.68 5.88
CA SER A 82 -13.42 12.57 6.14
C SER A 82 -12.86 11.28 5.60
N LEU A 83 -13.05 10.20 6.37
CA LEU A 83 -12.70 8.86 5.94
C LEU A 83 -13.54 8.47 4.71
N PHE A 84 -12.88 7.84 3.75
CA PHE A 84 -13.46 7.36 2.51
C PHE A 84 -13.40 5.85 2.41
N ALA A 85 -12.25 5.24 2.72
CA ALA A 85 -12.09 3.79 2.70
C ALA A 85 -11.03 3.34 3.71
N PHE A 86 -11.23 2.13 4.24
CA PHE A 86 -10.22 1.38 4.97
C PHE A 86 -9.48 0.45 4.01
N TRP A 87 -8.18 0.30 4.21
CA TRP A 87 -7.34 -0.66 3.50
C TRP A 87 -6.62 -1.51 4.54
N SER A 88 -6.84 -2.82 4.54
CA SER A 88 -6.20 -3.74 5.48
C SER A 88 -5.65 -4.94 4.73
N GLY A 89 -4.37 -5.23 4.93
CA GLY A 89 -3.68 -6.30 4.22
C GLY A 89 -2.41 -6.74 4.90
N ARG A 90 -1.67 -7.62 4.22
CA ARG A 90 -0.42 -8.19 4.72
C ARG A 90 0.63 -8.24 3.63
N LEU A 91 1.90 -8.14 4.05
CA LEU A 91 3.02 -8.48 3.18
C LEU A 91 2.95 -9.96 2.79
N VAL A 92 3.24 -10.27 1.53
CA VAL A 92 3.33 -11.64 1.04
C VAL A 92 4.76 -12.15 1.26
N PRO A 93 4.99 -13.15 2.13
CA PRO A 93 6.33 -13.62 2.49
C PRO A 93 7.17 -14.03 1.27
N GLU A 94 6.56 -14.75 0.33
CA GLU A 94 7.21 -15.28 -0.88
C GLU A 94 7.59 -14.16 -1.87
N ALA A 95 7.01 -12.97 -1.74
CA ALA A 95 7.32 -11.82 -2.57
C ALA A 95 8.52 -11.00 -2.07
N CYS A 96 9.11 -11.35 -0.91
CA CYS A 96 10.21 -10.64 -0.26
C CYS A 96 9.96 -9.12 -0.14
N GLY A 97 8.77 -8.71 0.30
CA GLY A 97 8.44 -7.29 0.51
C GLY A 97 8.11 -6.49 -0.76
N ARG A 98 7.88 -7.18 -1.89
CA ARG A 98 7.47 -6.58 -3.17
C ARG A 98 5.98 -6.68 -3.47
N GLU A 99 5.22 -7.37 -2.63
CA GLU A 99 3.78 -7.51 -2.80
C GLU A 99 3.05 -7.42 -1.45
N ILE A 100 1.94 -6.69 -1.44
CA ILE A 100 0.98 -6.61 -0.33
C ILE A 100 -0.39 -6.99 -0.89
N ARG A 101 -1.15 -7.79 -0.16
CA ARG A 101 -2.52 -8.18 -0.52
C ARG A 101 -3.45 -7.95 0.64
N GLY A 102 -4.69 -7.61 0.33
CA GLY A 102 -5.67 -7.33 1.37
C GLY A 102 -7.04 -6.98 0.83
N GLN A 103 -7.83 -6.31 1.66
CA GLN A 103 -9.16 -5.82 1.35
C GLN A 103 -9.20 -4.30 1.50
N MET A 104 -9.93 -3.67 0.59
CA MET A 104 -10.37 -2.28 0.67
C MET A 104 -11.87 -2.29 0.96
N GLN A 105 -12.28 -1.49 1.93
CA GLN A 105 -13.68 -1.27 2.28
C GLN A 105 -13.99 0.23 2.22
N GLN A 106 -14.73 0.61 1.19
CA GLN A 106 -15.26 1.96 1.05
C GLN A 106 -16.48 2.12 1.95
N LEU A 107 -16.53 3.23 2.70
CA LEU A 107 -17.64 3.53 3.60
C LEU A 107 -18.92 3.87 2.83
N ASP A 108 -20.04 3.51 3.44
CA ASP A 108 -21.37 4.00 3.05
C ASP A 108 -21.44 5.52 3.16
N ARG A 109 -22.08 6.15 2.18
CA ARG A 109 -22.48 7.56 2.24
C ARG A 109 -23.95 7.71 1.87
N PRO A 110 -24.65 8.78 2.30
CA PRO A 110 -26.04 9.00 1.90
C PRO A 110 -26.22 8.91 0.38
N GLY A 111 -27.09 8.00 -0.06
CA GLY A 111 -27.38 7.74 -1.48
C GLY A 111 -26.27 7.01 -2.26
N ARG A 112 -25.20 6.54 -1.61
CA ARG A 112 -24.09 5.82 -2.24
C ARG A 112 -23.62 4.68 -1.32
N PRO A 113 -24.04 3.42 -1.58
CA PRO A 113 -23.59 2.29 -0.78
C PRO A 113 -22.06 2.13 -0.90
N GLY A 114 -21.48 1.64 0.18
CA GLY A 114 -20.11 1.22 0.28
C GLY A 114 -19.79 0.12 -0.73
N ARG A 115 -18.50 -0.09 -0.93
CA ARG A 115 -17.98 -1.09 -1.87
C ARG A 115 -16.80 -1.77 -1.23
N GLU A 116 -16.66 -3.04 -1.53
CA GLU A 116 -15.51 -3.82 -1.10
C GLU A 116 -14.77 -4.37 -2.31
N SER A 117 -13.47 -4.48 -2.17
CA SER A 117 -12.63 -5.12 -3.16
C SER A 117 -11.40 -5.68 -2.48
N ARG A 118 -10.93 -6.83 -2.94
CA ARG A 118 -9.55 -7.21 -2.72
C ARG A 118 -8.64 -6.18 -3.37
N PHE A 119 -7.43 -6.03 -2.85
CA PHE A 119 -6.38 -5.28 -3.52
C PHE A 119 -5.10 -6.10 -3.63
N VAL A 120 -4.31 -5.76 -4.65
CA VAL A 120 -2.92 -6.19 -4.77
C VAL A 120 -2.07 -4.97 -5.04
N LEU A 121 -1.07 -4.76 -4.19
CA LEU A 121 -0.02 -3.77 -4.40
C LEU A 121 1.24 -4.50 -4.83
N ARG A 122 1.86 -4.07 -5.94
CA ARG A 122 3.18 -4.56 -6.38
C ARG A 122 4.16 -3.42 -6.45
N ARG A 123 5.30 -3.57 -5.79
CA ARG A 123 6.35 -2.55 -5.80
C ARG A 123 6.82 -2.33 -7.24
N GLN A 124 6.76 -1.09 -7.71
CA GLN A 124 7.42 -0.73 -8.96
C GLN A 124 8.92 -0.65 -8.65
N GLY A 125 9.77 -1.25 -9.49
CA GLY A 125 11.22 -1.33 -9.26
C GLY A 125 11.83 0.03 -8.91
N ALA A 126 13.01 0.03 -8.28
CA ALA A 126 13.67 1.24 -7.79
C ALA A 126 13.68 2.35 -8.85
N ALA A 127 12.80 3.34 -8.72
CA ALA A 127 12.89 4.56 -9.49
C ALA A 127 13.86 5.48 -8.75
N PRO A 128 14.73 6.20 -9.47
CA PRO A 128 15.61 7.15 -8.84
C PRO A 128 14.81 8.23 -8.10
N GLY A 129 15.22 8.59 -6.88
CA GLY A 129 14.78 9.82 -6.21
C GLY A 129 13.68 9.70 -5.16
N TRP A 130 13.68 8.64 -4.34
CA TRP A 130 12.88 8.56 -3.12
C TRP A 130 13.78 8.39 -1.90
#